data_AF-A0A943BI13-F1
#
_entry.id   AF-A0A943BI13-F1
#
_cell.length_a   1.000
_cell.length_b   1.000
_cell.length_c   1.000
_cell.angle_alpha   90.00
_cell.angle_beta   90.00
_cell.angle_gamma   90.00
#
_symmetry.space_group_name_H-M   'P 1'
#
loop_
_entity.id
_entity.type
_entity.pdbx_description
1 polymer ?
#
loop_
_entity_poly.entity_id
_entity_poly.type
_entity_poly.pdbx_seq_one_letter_code
_entity_poly.pdbx_strand_id
1 'polypeptide(L)'
;MAKKRNIIVGQSGGPTSVINSSLAGVYKNAIERGFDKVYGMLHGVQGLLDEQYIDLSTQIHSELDIELLKRTPSAFLGSCRYKLPEIHEDREIYEKLFGILNKLDIDAFIYIGGNDSMDTIK
;
A
#
# COMPACT_ATOMS: atom_id res chain seq x y z
N MET A 1 4.38 -27.20 -0.85
CA MET A 1 4.55 -25.91 -1.56
C MET A 1 4.67 -24.83 -0.51
N ALA A 2 5.59 -23.87 -0.65
CA ALA A 2 5.61 -22.72 0.24
C ALA A 2 4.27 -21.95 0.10
N LYS A 3 3.69 -21.51 1.23
CA LYS A 3 2.48 -20.68 1.21
C LYS A 3 2.80 -19.46 0.33
N LYS A 4 1.99 -19.20 -0.70
CA LYS A 4 2.08 -17.97 -1.49
C LYS A 4 1.71 -16.81 -0.58
N ARG A 5 2.53 -15.77 -0.57
CA ARG A 5 2.39 -14.64 0.36
C ARG A 5 2.13 -13.39 -0.45
N ASN A 6 1.13 -12.60 -0.09
CA ASN A 6 0.87 -11.32 -0.73
C ASN A 6 1.28 -10.18 0.20
N ILE A 7 1.58 -9.02 -0.38
CA ILE A 7 1.76 -7.78 0.39
C ILE A 7 0.84 -6.70 -0.17
N ILE A 8 0.58 -5.70 0.66
CA ILE A 8 -0.11 -4.49 0.22
C ILE A 8 0.70 -3.26 0.62
N VAL A 9 0.78 -2.30 -0.30
CA VAL A 9 1.48 -1.03 -0.10
C VAL A 9 0.56 0.13 -0.44
N GLY A 10 0.62 1.20 0.34
CA GLY A 10 -0.13 2.42 0.05
C GLY A 10 0.62 3.67 0.47
N GLN A 11 0.18 4.79 -0.08
CA GLN A 11 0.78 6.10 0.12
C GLN A 11 -0.18 6.98 0.93
N SER A 12 0.38 7.81 1.82
CA SER A 12 -0.39 8.54 2.82
C SER A 12 0.25 9.88 3.17
N GLY A 13 -0.59 10.85 3.55
CA GLY A 13 -0.18 12.22 3.85
C GLY A 13 0.10 13.06 2.60
N GLY A 14 0.86 14.14 2.78
CA GLY A 14 1.24 15.04 1.69
C GLY A 14 2.25 14.37 0.73
N PRO A 15 1.96 14.24 -0.58
CA PRO A 15 2.91 13.67 -1.52
C PRO A 15 4.24 14.41 -1.55
N THR A 16 5.34 13.66 -1.64
CA THR A 16 6.70 14.22 -1.80
C THR A 16 7.24 13.91 -3.20
N SER A 17 8.34 14.54 -3.59
CA SER A 17 9.00 14.26 -4.88
C SER A 17 9.60 12.86 -4.97
N VAL A 18 9.73 12.14 -3.84
CA VAL A 18 10.43 10.85 -3.75
C VAL A 18 9.54 9.70 -3.25
N ILE A 19 8.26 9.95 -2.97
CA ILE A 19 7.34 8.94 -2.42
C ILE A 19 7.19 7.72 -3.36
N ASN A 20 7.22 7.94 -4.68
CA ASN A 20 7.17 6.88 -5.66
C ASN A 20 8.47 6.09 -5.76
N SER A 21 9.61 6.68 -5.39
CA SER A 21 10.87 5.94 -5.26
C SER A 21 10.80 4.91 -4.13
N SER A 22 10.11 5.23 -3.03
CA SER A 22 9.86 4.27 -1.95
C SER A 22 8.93 3.15 -2.41
N LEU A 23 7.85 3.49 -3.13
CA LEU A 23 6.92 2.51 -3.72
C LEU A 23 7.64 1.55 -4.70
N ALA A 24 8.48 2.09 -5.58
CA ALA A 24 9.30 1.30 -6.49
C ALA A 24 10.24 0.34 -5.75
N GLY A 25 10.85 0.82 -4.65
CA GLY A 25 11.69 0.00 -3.78
C GLY A 25 10.94 -1.16 -3.15
N VAL A 26 9.73 -0.92 -2.65
CA VAL A 26 8.84 -1.95 -2.10
C VAL A 26 8.48 -3.00 -3.16
N TYR A 27 8.01 -2.55 -4.32
CA TYR A 27 7.61 -3.45 -5.40
C TYR A 27 8.77 -4.35 -5.84
N LYS A 28 9.92 -3.77 -6.16
CA LYS A 28 11.10 -4.53 -6.62
C LYS A 28 11.57 -5.55 -5.57
N ASN A 29 11.69 -5.14 -4.31
CA ASN A 29 12.14 -6.02 -3.23
C ASN A 29 11.15 -7.15 -2.92
N ALA A 30 9.85 -6.93 -3.13
CA ALA A 30 8.83 -7.95 -2.92
C ALA A 30 8.89 -9.04 -4.00
N ILE A 31 9.05 -8.63 -5.26
CA ILE A 31 9.25 -9.57 -6.37
C ILE A 31 10.55 -10.38 -6.15
N GLU A 32 11.66 -9.73 -5.80
CA GLU A 32 12.94 -10.40 -5.51
C GLU A 32 12.86 -11.40 -4.35
N ARG A 33 11.99 -11.15 -3.36
CA ARG A 33 11.74 -12.05 -2.21
C ARG A 33 10.72 -13.15 -2.49
N GLY A 34 10.14 -13.20 -3.68
CA GLY A 34 9.19 -14.23 -4.10
C GLY A 34 7.79 -14.09 -3.47
N PHE A 35 7.34 -12.86 -3.18
CA PHE A 35 5.92 -12.62 -2.90
C PHE A 35 5.09 -12.87 -4.18
N ASP A 36 3.88 -13.41 -4.05
CA ASP A 36 3.04 -13.80 -5.18
C ASP A 36 2.36 -12.57 -5.80
N LYS A 37 1.75 -11.72 -4.97
CA LYS A 37 1.15 -10.46 -5.40
C LYS A 37 1.61 -9.28 -4.56
N VAL A 38 1.75 -8.14 -5.23
CA VAL A 38 1.98 -6.84 -4.61
C VAL A 38 0.78 -5.95 -4.92
N TYR A 39 -0.08 -5.75 -3.93
CA TYR A 39 -1.24 -4.89 -4.05
C TYR A 39 -0.89 -3.43 -3.75
N GLY A 40 -1.46 -2.50 -4.52
CA GLY A 40 -1.40 -1.06 -4.26
C GLY A 40 -2.74 -0.54 -3.76
N MET A 41 -2.76 0.15 -2.61
CA MET A 41 -3.95 0.84 -2.10
C MET A 41 -4.16 2.14 -2.87
N LEU A 42 -5.26 2.25 -3.62
CA LEU A 42 -5.63 3.51 -4.24
C LEU A 42 -6.11 4.48 -3.15
N HIS A 43 -5.67 5.74 -3.20
CA HIS A 43 -6.08 6.77 -2.24
C HIS A 43 -5.82 6.41 -0.76
N GLY A 44 -4.76 5.66 -0.49
CA GLY A 44 -4.35 5.29 0.87
C GLY A 44 -5.34 4.36 1.59
N VAL A 45 -5.43 4.49 2.91
CA VAL A 45 -6.26 3.58 3.74
C VAL A 45 -7.76 3.78 3.49
N GLN A 46 -8.17 5.00 3.11
CA GLN A 46 -9.56 5.27 2.76
C GLN A 46 -10.00 4.44 1.55
N GLY A 47 -9.23 4.46 0.46
CA GLY A 47 -9.59 3.65 -0.70
C GLY A 47 -9.48 2.15 -0.40
N LEU A 48 -8.56 1.71 0.47
CA LEU A 48 -8.56 0.32 0.93
C LEU A 48 -9.88 -0.05 1.65
N LEU A 49 -10.37 0.79 2.56
CA LEU A 49 -11.68 0.60 3.20
C LEU A 49 -12.82 0.57 2.19
N ASP A 50 -12.68 1.24 1.05
CA ASP A 50 -13.63 1.22 -0.06
C ASP A 50 -13.36 0.08 -1.09
N GLU A 51 -12.50 -0.88 -0.74
CA GLU A 51 -12.03 -2.00 -1.58
C GLU A 51 -11.39 -1.55 -2.91
N GLN A 52 -10.81 -0.36 -2.93
CA GLN A 52 -10.06 0.21 -4.06
C GLN A 52 -8.58 -0.12 -3.94
N TYR A 53 -8.20 -1.25 -4.52
CA TYR A 53 -6.81 -1.68 -4.62
C TYR A 53 -6.54 -2.33 -5.98
N ILE A 54 -5.28 -2.29 -6.41
CA ILE A 54 -4.82 -2.84 -7.69
C ILE A 54 -3.69 -3.83 -7.48
N ASP A 55 -3.54 -4.80 -8.38
CA ASP A 55 -2.30 -5.58 -8.48
C ASP A 55 -1.28 -4.74 -9.25
N LEU A 56 -0.15 -4.40 -8.62
CA LEU A 56 0.86 -3.51 -9.23
C LEU A 56 1.48 -4.09 -10.50
N SER A 57 1.46 -5.42 -10.68
CA SER A 57 1.93 -6.06 -11.92
C SER A 57 1.08 -5.69 -13.15
N THR A 58 -0.14 -5.19 -12.93
CA THR A 58 -1.02 -4.67 -14.00
C THR A 58 -0.66 -3.26 -14.45
N GLN A 59 0.22 -2.57 -13.72
CA GLN A 59 0.66 -1.20 -14.02
C GLN A 59 2.17 -1.11 -14.30
N ILE A 60 2.97 -2.02 -13.73
CA ILE A 60 4.43 -2.03 -13.83
C ILE A 60 4.84 -3.29 -14.60
N HIS A 61 5.20 -3.11 -15.88
CA HIS A 61 5.46 -4.20 -16.81
C HIS A 61 6.94 -4.39 -17.13
N SER A 62 7.77 -3.40 -16.80
CA SER A 62 9.19 -3.37 -17.18
C SER A 62 10.05 -2.63 -16.16
N GLU A 63 11.37 -2.85 -16.22
CA GLU A 63 12.33 -2.06 -15.44
C GLU A 63 12.27 -0.57 -15.81
N LEU A 64 11.90 -0.24 -17.05
CA LEU A 64 11.68 1.13 -17.47
C LEU A 64 10.51 1.77 -16.71
N ASP A 65 9.40 1.05 -16.51
CA ASP A 65 8.26 1.55 -15.73
C ASP A 65 8.65 1.82 -14.28
N ILE A 66 9.51 0.97 -13.70
CA ILE A 66 10.07 1.17 -12.35
C ILE A 66 10.91 2.45 -12.31
N GLU A 67 11.78 2.68 -13.31
CA GLU A 67 12.60 3.90 -13.38
C GLU A 67 11.76 5.16 -13.63
N LEU A 68 10.68 5.06 -14.41
CA LEU A 68 9.71 6.15 -14.61
C LEU A 68 8.94 6.44 -13.31
N LEU A 69 8.48 5.41 -12.60
CA LEU A 69 7.80 5.55 -11.32
C LEU A 69 8.68 6.31 -10.32
N LYS A 70 9.96 5.94 -10.19
CA LYS A 70 10.92 6.62 -9.31
C LYS A 70 11.05 8.12 -9.59
N ARG A 71 10.89 8.53 -10.84
CA ARG A 71 11.02 9.93 -11.32
C ARG A 71 9.68 10.68 -11.39
N THR A 72 8.57 9.99 -11.17
CA THR A 72 7.24 10.59 -11.22
C THR A 72 6.97 11.31 -9.90
N PRO A 73 6.70 12.63 -9.91
CA PRO A 73 6.35 13.37 -8.70
C PRO A 73 4.95 12.98 -8.22
N SER A 74 4.58 13.45 -7.02
CA SER A 74 3.31 13.15 -6.37
C SER A 74 3.14 11.65 -6.05
N ALA A 75 1.99 11.25 -5.51
CA ALA A 75 1.71 9.87 -5.13
C ALA A 75 1.06 9.14 -6.31
N PHE A 76 1.75 8.12 -6.87
CA PHE A 76 1.26 7.31 -7.99
C PHE A 76 -0.07 6.61 -7.68
N LEU A 77 -0.21 6.09 -6.44
CA LEU A 77 -1.44 5.43 -6.00
C LEU A 77 -2.51 6.43 -5.52
N GLY A 78 -2.23 7.73 -5.56
CA GLY A 78 -2.94 8.71 -4.76
C GLY A 78 -2.63 8.57 -3.28
N SER A 79 -3.11 9.53 -2.49
CA SER A 79 -2.88 9.57 -1.05
C SER A 79 -4.14 10.10 -0.35
N CYS A 80 -4.28 9.79 0.93
CA CYS A 80 -5.30 10.36 1.80
C CYS A 80 -4.69 10.98 3.06
N ARG A 81 -5.45 11.87 3.70
CA ARG A 81 -5.20 12.38 5.06
C ARG A 81 -6.21 11.84 6.08
N TYR A 82 -6.89 10.74 5.72
CA TYR A 82 -7.83 10.09 6.62
C TYR A 82 -7.04 9.50 7.79
N LYS A 83 -7.35 9.98 9.01
CA LYS A 83 -6.77 9.46 10.24
C LYS A 83 -7.70 8.37 10.76
N LEU A 84 -7.18 7.16 10.95
CA LEU A 84 -7.94 6.11 11.60
C LEU A 84 -8.27 6.56 13.03
N PRO A 85 -9.51 6.36 13.49
CA PRO A 85 -9.85 6.56 14.90
C PRO A 85 -9.13 5.54 15.76
N GLU A 86 -9.06 5.76 17.08
CA GLU A 86 -8.51 4.75 17.97
C GLU A 86 -9.38 3.47 17.93
N ILE A 87 -8.78 2.30 18.16
CA ILE A 87 -9.48 1.00 18.00
C ILE A 87 -10.75 0.86 18.87
N HIS A 88 -10.80 1.56 20.01
CA HIS A 88 -11.94 1.55 20.91
C HIS A 88 -13.04 2.54 20.53
N GLU A 89 -12.74 3.50 19.65
CA GLU A 89 -13.69 4.49 19.15
C GLU A 89 -14.51 3.93 18.00
N ASP A 90 -13.89 3.15 17.10
CA ASP A 90 -14.58 2.53 15.96
C ASP A 90 -13.94 1.19 15.57
N ARG A 91 -14.41 0.13 16.22
CA ARG A 91 -13.92 -1.24 15.99
C ARG A 91 -14.32 -1.79 14.62
N GLU A 92 -15.43 -1.33 14.05
CA GLU A 92 -15.96 -1.83 12.77
C GLU A 92 -15.00 -1.52 11.62
N ILE A 93 -14.34 -0.36 11.63
CA ILE A 93 -13.31 0.01 10.66
C ILE A 93 -12.15 -1.00 10.66
N TYR A 94 -11.66 -1.39 11.83
CA TYR A 94 -10.56 -2.34 11.96
C TYR A 94 -10.98 -3.75 11.55
N GLU A 95 -12.18 -4.19 11.94
CA GLU A 95 -12.71 -5.49 11.51
C GLU A 95 -12.85 -5.57 9.99
N LYS A 96 -13.31 -4.48 9.35
CA LYS A 96 -13.34 -4.36 7.88
C LYS A 96 -11.94 -4.42 7.27
N LEU A 97 -11.00 -3.63 7.80
CA LEU A 97 -9.62 -3.59 7.33
C LEU A 97 -8.97 -4.98 7.38
N PHE A 98 -8.99 -5.63 8.54
CA PHE A 98 -8.45 -6.98 8.70
C PHE A 98 -9.21 -8.02 7.87
N GLY A 99 -10.52 -7.85 7.68
CA GLY A 99 -11.31 -8.67 6.77
C GLY A 99 -10.78 -8.61 5.34
N ILE A 100 -10.44 -7.42 4.83
CA ILE A 100 -9.86 -7.24 3.50
C ILE A 100 -8.45 -7.84 3.43
N LEU A 101 -7.60 -7.59 4.44
CA LEU A 101 -6.24 -8.15 4.48
C LEU A 101 -6.26 -9.69 4.48
N ASN A 102 -7.15 -10.31 5.25
CA ASN A 102 -7.34 -11.75 5.28
C ASN A 102 -7.88 -12.29 3.95
N LYS A 103 -8.87 -11.62 3.35
CA LYS A 103 -9.43 -11.97 2.03
C LYS A 103 -8.35 -11.97 0.94
N LEU A 104 -7.37 -11.08 1.04
CA LEU A 104 -6.26 -10.94 0.10
C LEU A 104 -5.01 -11.75 0.48
N ASP A 105 -5.03 -12.51 1.58
CA ASP A 105 -3.87 -13.26 2.13
C ASP A 105 -2.62 -12.38 2.27
N ILE A 106 -2.81 -11.19 2.84
CA ILE A 106 -1.74 -10.20 3.05
C ILE A 106 -0.90 -10.59 4.27
N ASP A 107 0.38 -10.84 4.03
CA ASP A 107 1.38 -11.12 5.07
C ASP A 107 2.14 -9.86 5.52
N ALA A 108 2.15 -8.80 4.72
CA ALA A 108 2.76 -7.53 5.09
C ALA A 108 1.95 -6.34 4.59
N PHE A 109 1.64 -5.43 5.52
CA PHE A 109 1.04 -4.13 5.26
C PHE A 109 2.12 -3.05 5.32
N ILE A 110 2.34 -2.35 4.21
CA ILE A 110 3.38 -1.33 4.09
C ILE A 110 2.70 0.02 3.83
N TYR A 111 2.94 0.99 4.70
CA TYR A 111 2.30 2.29 4.60
C TYR A 111 3.34 3.40 4.51
N ILE A 112 3.48 3.98 3.32
CA ILE A 112 4.46 5.01 3.01
C ILE A 112 3.84 6.38 3.30
N GLY A 113 4.32 7.06 4.32
CA GLY A 113 3.85 8.40 4.64
C GLY A 113 4.54 8.99 5.87
N GLY A 114 3.91 10.01 6.45
CA GLY A 114 4.43 10.77 7.59
C GLY A 114 3.80 10.39 8.92
N ASN A 115 3.72 11.35 9.85
CA ASN A 115 3.20 11.11 11.21
C ASN A 115 1.77 10.57 11.24
N ASP A 116 0.88 11.07 10.36
CA ASP A 116 -0.50 10.58 10.28
C ASP A 116 -0.56 9.10 9.90
N SER A 117 0.38 8.65 9.06
CA SER A 117 0.54 7.25 8.66
C SER A 117 1.13 6.40 9.78
N MET A 118 1.97 6.98 10.65
CA MET A 118 2.53 6.30 11.81
C MET A 118 1.45 6.01 12.87
N ASP A 119 0.53 6.95 13.09
CA ASP A 119 -0.59 6.75 14.03
C ASP A 119 -1.55 5.63 13.57
N THR A 120 -1.62 5.37 12.26
CA THR A 120 -2.44 4.29 11.66
C THR A 120 -1.95 2.88 12.06
N ILE A 121 -0.67 2.71 12.40
CA ILE A 121 -0.01 1.40 12.63
C ILE A 121 0.16 1.11 14.14
N LYS A 122 -0.32 1.97 15.03
CA LYS A 122 -0.18 1.79 16.48
C LYS A 122 -1.07 0.70 17.05
#